data_AF-A0A511WT15-F1
#
_entry.id   AF-A0A511WT15-F1
#
_cell.length_a   1.000
_cell.length_b   1.000
_cell.length_c   1.000
_cell.angle_alpha   90.00
_cell.angle_beta   90.00
_cell.angle_gamma   90.00
#
_symmetry.space_group_name_H-M   'P 1'
#
loop_
_entity.id
_entity.type
_entity.pdbx_description
1 polymer ?
#
loop_
_entity_poly.entity_id
_entity_poly.type
_entity_poly.pdbx_seq_one_letter_code
_entity_poly.pdbx_strand_id
1 'polypeptide(L)' 'MGRDEHRKNKGKQKRKLPQTPKNQKNIDVEFSEELADREDKIAQQRAEAADRRAHKKQ' A
#
# COMPACT_ATOMS: atom_id res chain seq x y z
N MET A 1 33.03 19.70 -14.59
CA MET A 1 33.11 18.92 -13.33
C MET A 1 31.75 18.99 -12.65
N GLY A 2 31.05 17.96 -12.18
CA GLY A 2 31.18 16.51 -12.29
C GLY A 2 29.75 15.96 -12.23
N ARG A 3 29.36 15.15 -13.22
CA ARG A 3 27.96 14.77 -13.46
C ARG A 3 27.61 13.36 -12.98
N ASP A 4 28.50 12.67 -12.27
CA ASP A 4 28.34 11.20 -12.14
C ASP A 4 28.87 10.57 -10.85
N GLU A 5 28.91 11.32 -9.74
CA GLU A 5 29.33 10.74 -8.45
C GLU A 5 28.17 10.20 -7.61
N HIS A 6 26.93 10.63 -7.89
CA HIS A 6 25.74 10.22 -7.11
C HIS A 6 25.23 8.80 -7.43
N ARG A 7 25.80 8.14 -8.46
CA ARG A 7 25.52 6.74 -8.82
C ARG A 7 26.39 5.72 -8.08
N LYS A 8 27.36 6.18 -7.27
CA LYS A 8 28.22 5.27 -6.50
C LYS A 8 27.40 4.64 -5.37
N ASN A 9 26.99 3.38 -5.57
CA ASN A 9 26.31 2.55 -4.56
C ASN A 9 27.20 2.16 -3.36
N LYS A 10 28.40 2.72 -3.22
CA LYS A 10 29.31 2.45 -2.10
C LYS A 10 28.88 3.27 -0.88
N GLY A 11 28.15 2.64 0.03
CA GLY A 11 27.77 3.24 1.32
C GLY A 11 26.26 3.35 1.57
N LYS A 12 25.42 3.08 0.57
CA LYS A 12 23.99 2.87 0.83
C LYS A 12 23.84 1.50 1.49
N GLN A 13 23.96 1.46 2.82
CA GLN A 13 23.33 0.43 3.63
C GLN A 13 21.85 0.43 3.22
N LYS A 14 21.49 -0.38 2.21
CA LYS A 14 20.12 -0.65 1.76
C LYS A 14 19.40 -1.48 2.82
N ARG A 15 19.53 -1.10 4.09
CA ARG A 15 18.55 -1.45 5.09
C ARG A 15 17.29 -0.86 4.51
N LYS A 16 16.45 -1.71 3.91
CA LYS A 16 15.08 -1.36 3.61
C LYS A 16 14.53 -1.03 4.99
N LEU A 17 14.61 0.22 5.42
CA LEU A 17 13.82 0.68 6.55
C LEU A 17 12.41 0.55 6.02
N PRO A 18 11.67 -0.50 6.39
CA PRO A 18 10.30 -0.59 5.93
C PRO A 18 9.59 0.67 6.40
N GLN A 19 8.74 1.23 5.55
CA GLN A 19 7.92 2.38 5.92
C GLN A 19 7.11 2.10 7.19
N THR A 20 6.81 0.82 7.45
CA THR A 20 6.13 0.33 8.64
C THR A 20 7.06 -0.54 9.51
N PRO A 21 7.16 -0.27 10.83
CA PRO A 21 7.79 -1.14 11.80
C PRO A 21 7.29 -2.59 11.72
N LYS A 22 8.14 -3.57 12.04
CA LYS A 22 7.81 -5.01 11.87
C LYS A 22 6.54 -5.44 12.60
N ASN A 23 6.27 -4.86 13.76
CA ASN A 23 5.10 -5.11 14.61
C ASN A 23 3.82 -4.40 14.15
N GLN A 24 3.92 -3.47 13.19
CA GLN A 24 2.81 -2.74 12.59
C GLN A 24 2.60 -3.15 11.13
N LYS A 25 3.17 -4.28 10.72
CA LYS A 25 2.87 -4.85 9.42
C LYS A 25 1.46 -5.41 9.47
N ASN A 26 0.66 -5.04 8.48
CA ASN A 26 -0.64 -5.67 8.28
C ASN A 26 -0.44 -7.18 8.13
N ILE A 27 -1.32 -7.94 8.76
CA ILE A 27 -1.38 -9.38 8.60
C ILE A 27 -2.24 -9.63 7.38
N ASP A 28 -1.79 -10.52 6.49
CA ASP A 28 -2.57 -10.94 5.33
C ASP A 28 -3.71 -11.83 5.85
N VAL A 29 -4.89 -11.23 6.05
CA VAL A 29 -6.11 -11.91 6.51
C VAL A 29 -7.15 -11.78 5.41
N GLU A 30 -7.75 -12.91 5.03
CA GLU A 30 -8.81 -12.96 4.02
C GLU A 30 -10.12 -12.39 4.56
N PHE A 31 -10.89 -11.77 3.66
CA PHE A 31 -12.21 -11.24 4.00
C PHE A 31 -13.22 -12.37 4.27
N SER A 32 -13.99 -12.25 5.35
CA SER A 32 -15.07 -13.18 5.70
C SER A 32 -16.39 -12.42 5.82
N GLU A 33 -17.39 -12.79 5.00
CA GLU A 33 -18.71 -12.14 5.00
C GLU A 33 -19.50 -12.36 6.29
N GLU A 34 -19.30 -13.48 6.97
CA GLU A 34 -20.00 -13.83 8.21
C GLU A 34 -19.53 -12.98 9.40
N LEU A 35 -18.24 -12.62 9.40
CA LEU A 35 -17.63 -11.78 10.43
C LEU A 35 -17.71 -10.28 10.11
N ALA A 36 -18.10 -9.95 8.87
CA ALA A 36 -18.16 -8.58 8.40
C ALA A 36 -19.27 -7.80 9.10
N ASP A 37 -18.90 -6.66 9.66
CA ASP A 37 -19.87 -5.77 10.29
C ASP A 37 -20.56 -4.87 9.25
N ARG A 38 -21.37 -3.94 9.74
CA ARG A 38 -22.06 -2.98 8.86
C ARG A 38 -21.10 -2.01 8.18
N GLU A 39 -20.03 -1.62 8.86
CA GLU A 39 -19.05 -0.66 8.34
C GLU A 39 -18.22 -1.29 7.22
N ASP A 40 -17.85 -2.56 7.35
CA ASP A 40 -17.15 -3.34 6.32
C ASP A 40 -17.95 -3.36 5.01
N LYS A 41 -19.26 -3.62 5.09
CA LYS A 41 -20.16 -3.61 3.92
C LYS A 41 -20.24 -2.23 3.26
N ILE A 42 -20.29 -1.17 4.06
CA ILE A 42 -20.29 0.21 3.54
C ILE A 42 -18.95 0.54 2.88
N ALA A 43 -17.83 0.07 3.44
CA ALA A 43 -16.51 0.26 2.88
C ALA A 43 -16.39 -0.40 1.50
N GLN A 44 -16.88 -1.63 1.34
CA GLN A 44 -16.92 -2.32 0.04
C GLN A 44 -17.70 -1.53 -1.01
N GLN A 45 -18.92 -1.08 -0.65
CA GLN A 45 -19.74 -0.28 -1.57
C GLN A 45 -19.05 1.02 -1.99
N ARG A 46 -18.33 1.67 -1.06
CA ARG A 46 -17.55 2.89 -1.35
C ARG A 46 -16.35 2.60 -2.25
N ALA A 47 -15.66 1.48 -2.04
CA ALA A 47 -14.54 1.05 -2.86
C ALA A 47 -15.00 0.82 -4.31
N GLU A 48 -16.08 0.05 -4.51
CA GLU A 48 -16.65 -0.17 -5.85
C GLU A 48 -17.03 1.14 -6.55
N ALA A 49 -17.64 2.08 -5.82
CA ALA A 49 -17.99 3.39 -6.38
C ALA A 49 -16.75 4.20 -6.79
N ALA A 50 -15.64 4.09 -6.03
CA ALA A 50 -14.38 4.72 -6.38
C ALA A 50 -13.75 4.09 -7.64
N ASP A 51 -13.76 2.78 -7.74
CA ASP A 51 -13.22 2.05 -8.90
C ASP A 51 -13.99 2.41 -10.16
N ARG A 52 -15.33 2.43 -10.10
CA ARG A 52 -16.18 2.88 -11.21
C ARG A 52 -15.82 4.30 -11.66
N ARG A 53 -15.52 5.22 -10.73
CA ARG A 53 -15.08 6.59 -11.07
C ARG A 53 -13.70 6.61 -11.72
N ALA A 54 -12.76 5.80 -11.22
CA ALA A 54 -11.40 5.73 -11.75
C ALA A 54 -11.40 5.16 -13.18
N HIS A 55 -12.18 4.09 -13.43
CA HIS A 55 -12.31 3.47 -14.74
C HIS A 55 -13.06 4.35 -15.76
N LYS A 56 -14.02 5.17 -15.32
CA LYS A 56 -14.72 6.12 -16.22
C LYS A 56 -13.84 7.28 -16.71
N LYS A 57 -12.67 7.48 -16.10
CA LYS A 57 -11.74 8.58 -16.40
C LYS A 57 -10.57 8.15 -17.31
N GLN A 58 -10.54 6.90 -17.77
CA GLN A 58 -9.63 6.42 -18.81
C GLN A 58 -10.33 6.38 -20.16
#